data_AF-A0A660QAV3-F1
#
_entry.id   AF-A0A660QAV3-F1
#
_cell.length_a   1.000
_cell.length_b   1.000
_cell.length_c   1.000
_cell.angle_alpha   90.00
_cell.angle_beta   90.00
_cell.angle_gamma   90.00
#
_symmetry.space_group_name_H-M   'P 1'
#
loop_
_entity.id
_entity.type
_entity.pdbx_description
1 polymer ?
#
loop_
_entity_poly.entity_id
_entity_poly.type
_entity_poly.pdbx_seq_one_letter_code
_entity_poly.pdbx_strand_id
1 'polypeptide(L)'
;MDAPPGIRIGDNPGGTGIITVEADGSVAGGWRSLQAWYIRLGELGGNGTLVNNGAMIKVWSEWFNIAAWEGSGTAHVQLNGGFIWAEGIHIGAGGTIDLAGGTLVVLGDQLGGLSLLIDSGQLTAFGVAYTLTTVDDGFVYDFDVTNPGYTTVSGLRSPTDQYLDWAAIYGLTDTNTTAALAYDFEPDGMNNLLEYALGGNPTNSDKAAVYPTSGMVDISGTNYMEFVYYRRLDAASRGLNYDIVTTENLLMAWTTNGGPYETSSSTNDASFESVTNAIPVDADETFIKLEVTENF
;
A
#
# COMPACT_ATOMS: atom_id res chain seq x y z
N MET A 1 -26.31 27.45 -11.54
CA MET A 1 -26.36 25.99 -11.71
C MET A 1 -27.13 25.45 -10.54
N ASP A 2 -28.10 24.57 -10.78
CA ASP A 2 -28.84 23.94 -9.69
C ASP A 2 -27.91 23.02 -8.89
N ALA A 3 -28.09 22.97 -7.58
CA ALA A 3 -27.34 22.06 -6.73
C ALA A 3 -27.63 20.60 -7.15
N PRO A 4 -26.64 19.70 -7.12
CA PRO A 4 -26.86 18.29 -7.43
C PRO A 4 -27.91 17.68 -6.47
N PRO A 5 -28.63 16.63 -6.87
CA PRO A 5 -29.61 16.00 -6.00
C PRO A 5 -28.94 15.35 -4.79
N GLY A 6 -29.72 15.13 -3.72
CA GLY A 6 -29.31 14.29 -2.60
C GLY A 6 -29.59 12.81 -2.87
N ILE A 7 -28.78 11.93 -2.29
CA ILE A 7 -28.91 10.47 -2.38
C ILE A 7 -29.19 9.90 -0.99
N ARG A 8 -30.10 8.93 -0.93
CA ARG A 8 -30.47 8.19 0.27
C ARG A 8 -30.44 6.70 -0.04
N ILE A 9 -29.72 5.93 0.76
CA ILE A 9 -29.46 4.51 0.50
C ILE A 9 -29.90 3.70 1.71
N GLY A 10 -30.99 2.97 1.56
CA GLY A 10 -31.51 2.15 2.65
C GLY A 10 -31.94 2.97 3.87
N ASP A 11 -32.31 4.24 3.70
CA ASP A 11 -32.88 5.06 4.76
C ASP A 11 -34.30 4.54 5.10
N ASN A 12 -34.68 4.63 6.38
CA ASN A 12 -35.95 4.21 7.02
C ASN A 12 -35.88 2.86 7.76
N PRO A 13 -36.69 2.66 8.82
CA PRO A 13 -36.72 1.42 9.57
C PRO A 13 -36.95 0.19 8.68
N GLY A 14 -36.00 -0.75 8.70
CA GLY A 14 -36.06 -1.97 7.88
C GLY A 14 -35.82 -1.76 6.39
N GLY A 15 -35.52 -0.53 5.95
CA GLY A 15 -35.07 -0.24 4.59
C GLY A 15 -33.73 -0.92 4.32
N THR A 16 -33.54 -1.45 3.11
CA THR A 16 -32.24 -1.93 2.65
C THR A 16 -31.97 -1.36 1.28
N GLY A 17 -30.78 -0.78 1.08
CA GLY A 17 -30.39 -0.20 -0.20
C GLY A 17 -28.91 -0.43 -0.47
N ILE A 18 -28.59 -0.64 -1.74
CA ILE A 18 -27.22 -0.76 -2.21
C ILE A 18 -27.07 0.12 -3.44
N ILE A 19 -26.00 0.91 -3.50
CA ILE A 19 -25.55 1.58 -4.72
C ILE A 19 -24.12 1.11 -5.00
N THR A 20 -23.87 0.73 -6.23
CA THR A 20 -22.52 0.48 -6.75
C THR A 20 -22.20 1.53 -7.80
N VAL A 21 -21.04 2.15 -7.67
CA VAL A 21 -20.50 3.12 -8.60
C VAL A 21 -19.23 2.54 -9.21
N GLU A 22 -19.22 2.36 -10.52
CA GLU A 22 -18.11 1.78 -11.28
C GLU A 22 -17.36 2.89 -12.03
N ALA A 23 -16.03 2.77 -12.14
CA ALA A 23 -15.29 3.54 -13.12
C ALA A 23 -15.58 3.03 -14.54
N ASP A 24 -15.64 3.92 -15.53
CA ASP A 24 -15.83 3.54 -16.94
C ASP A 24 -14.53 3.06 -17.63
N GLY A 25 -13.45 2.87 -16.86
CA GLY A 25 -12.13 2.45 -17.36
C GLY A 25 -11.34 3.56 -18.07
N SER A 26 -11.85 4.80 -18.15
CA SER A 26 -11.10 5.91 -18.71
C SER A 26 -10.25 6.60 -17.63
N VAL A 27 -8.93 6.33 -17.65
CA VAL A 27 -7.91 6.96 -16.78
C VAL A 27 -7.71 8.46 -17.02
N ALA A 28 -8.56 9.12 -17.80
CA ALA A 28 -8.33 10.47 -18.30
C ALA A 28 -9.34 11.50 -17.75
N GLY A 29 -9.06 12.03 -16.55
CA GLY A 29 -9.24 13.44 -16.19
C GLY A 29 -10.61 14.11 -16.36
N GLY A 30 -11.69 13.37 -16.60
CA GLY A 30 -13.05 13.88 -16.70
C GLY A 30 -13.87 13.47 -15.49
N TRP A 31 -14.45 14.44 -14.78
CA TRP A 31 -15.38 14.24 -13.67
C TRP A 31 -16.59 13.38 -14.09
N ARG A 32 -16.53 12.05 -13.94
CA ARG A 32 -17.59 11.17 -14.46
C ARG A 32 -17.87 9.95 -13.59
N SER A 33 -18.35 10.13 -12.36
CA SER A 33 -19.13 9.02 -11.80
C SER A 33 -20.33 9.44 -10.96
N LEU A 34 -20.17 10.28 -9.94
CA LEU A 34 -21.31 10.67 -9.12
C LEU A 34 -21.08 12.01 -8.42
N GLN A 35 -22.07 12.89 -8.50
CA GLN A 35 -22.11 14.10 -7.70
C GLN A 35 -23.45 14.16 -6.97
N ALA A 36 -23.40 14.46 -5.68
CA ALA A 36 -24.58 14.61 -4.85
C ALA A 36 -24.40 15.79 -3.92
N TRP A 37 -25.50 16.48 -3.59
CA TRP A 37 -25.46 17.50 -2.55
C TRP A 37 -25.17 16.83 -1.20
N TYR A 38 -25.89 15.76 -0.88
CA TYR A 38 -25.62 14.89 0.27
C TYR A 38 -25.73 13.42 -0.10
N ILE A 39 -25.10 12.56 0.68
CA ILE A 39 -25.32 11.11 0.65
C ILE A 39 -25.60 10.65 2.08
N ARG A 40 -26.72 9.95 2.26
CA ARG A 40 -27.11 9.35 3.54
C ARG A 40 -27.32 7.85 3.35
N LEU A 41 -26.79 7.07 4.29
CA LEU A 41 -26.86 5.63 4.26
C LEU A 41 -27.35 5.09 5.60
N GLY A 42 -28.29 4.16 5.56
CA GLY A 42 -28.71 3.41 6.73
C GLY A 42 -29.27 4.28 7.86
N GLU A 43 -29.85 5.44 7.53
CA GLU A 43 -30.41 6.33 8.54
C GLU A 43 -31.75 5.79 9.07
N LEU A 44 -32.12 6.18 10.29
CA LEU A 44 -33.43 5.87 10.91
C LEU A 44 -33.69 4.35 11.05
N GLY A 45 -32.66 3.54 11.32
CA GLY A 45 -32.82 2.08 11.51
C GLY A 45 -32.88 1.28 10.22
N GLY A 46 -32.40 1.86 9.12
CA GLY A 46 -32.23 1.16 7.85
C GLY A 46 -30.83 0.58 7.64
N ASN A 47 -30.62 -0.07 6.50
CA ASN A 47 -29.36 -0.70 6.11
C ASN A 47 -28.90 -0.19 4.73
N GLY A 48 -27.83 0.60 4.70
CA GLY A 48 -27.31 1.20 3.46
C GLY A 48 -25.93 0.68 3.08
N THR A 49 -25.72 0.40 1.80
CA THR A 49 -24.37 0.08 1.29
C THR A 49 -24.02 0.93 0.08
N LEU A 50 -22.84 1.54 0.10
CA LEU A 50 -22.24 2.20 -1.05
C LEU A 50 -20.94 1.49 -1.42
N VAL A 51 -20.85 1.01 -2.65
CA VAL A 51 -19.63 0.40 -3.19
C VAL A 51 -19.08 1.32 -4.28
N ASN A 52 -17.82 1.72 -4.14
CA ASN A 52 -17.10 2.49 -5.14
C ASN A 52 -15.97 1.64 -5.74
N ASN A 53 -16.14 1.23 -7.00
CA ASN A 53 -15.21 0.39 -7.74
C ASN A 53 -14.38 1.26 -8.70
N GLY A 54 -13.54 2.13 -8.14
CA GLY A 54 -12.60 2.95 -8.92
C GLY A 54 -13.12 4.33 -9.33
N ALA A 55 -14.35 4.69 -9.00
CA ALA A 55 -14.99 5.91 -9.49
C ALA A 55 -14.68 7.13 -8.57
N MET A 56 -15.00 8.34 -9.04
CA MET A 56 -14.87 9.59 -8.25
C MET A 56 -16.23 10.15 -7.82
N ILE A 57 -16.56 10.01 -6.55
CA ILE A 57 -17.81 10.50 -5.95
C ILE A 57 -17.53 11.84 -5.25
N LYS A 58 -18.25 12.91 -5.63
CA LYS A 58 -18.19 14.21 -4.95
C LYS A 58 -19.47 14.46 -4.15
N VAL A 59 -19.32 14.69 -2.85
CA VAL A 59 -20.35 15.15 -1.93
C VAL A 59 -20.09 16.62 -1.61
N TRP A 60 -21.02 17.48 -2.03
CA TRP A 60 -20.88 18.94 -2.02
C TRP A 60 -21.36 19.61 -0.72
N SER A 61 -21.73 18.83 0.29
CA SER A 61 -22.09 19.36 1.60
C SER A 61 -21.38 18.55 2.67
N GLU A 62 -21.49 19.04 3.89
CA GLU A 62 -21.00 18.37 5.09
C GLU A 62 -21.76 17.07 5.41
N TRP A 63 -22.77 16.70 4.62
CA TRP A 63 -23.66 15.56 4.90
C TRP A 63 -23.32 14.32 4.08
N PHE A 64 -22.10 13.81 4.25
CA PHE A 64 -21.84 12.40 3.98
C PHE A 64 -22.05 11.61 5.26
N ASN A 65 -23.27 11.05 5.42
CA ASN A 65 -23.71 10.44 6.66
C ASN A 65 -23.82 8.93 6.51
N ILE A 66 -23.19 8.20 7.43
CA ILE A 66 -23.07 6.74 7.41
C ILE A 66 -23.62 6.25 8.75
N ALA A 67 -24.90 5.88 8.76
CA ALA A 67 -25.66 5.50 9.95
C ALA A 67 -25.49 6.51 11.10
N ALA A 68 -25.46 7.81 10.79
CA ALA A 68 -24.98 8.84 11.72
C ALA A 68 -26.05 9.35 12.69
N TRP A 69 -27.34 9.14 12.40
CA TRP A 69 -28.44 9.69 13.17
C TRP A 69 -29.26 8.60 13.86
N GLU A 70 -30.09 9.02 14.84
CA GLU A 70 -30.83 8.12 15.72
C GLU A 70 -31.62 7.04 14.97
N GLY A 71 -31.58 5.80 15.47
CA GLY A 71 -32.38 4.70 14.92
C GLY A 71 -31.69 3.33 14.83
N SER A 72 -30.43 3.18 15.24
CA SER A 72 -29.68 1.89 15.21
C SER A 72 -29.57 1.24 13.81
N GLY A 73 -29.51 2.05 12.76
CA GLY A 73 -29.27 1.53 11.41
C GLY A 73 -27.83 1.07 11.21
N THR A 74 -27.58 0.39 10.10
CA THR A 74 -26.24 -0.05 9.68
C THR A 74 -25.90 0.57 8.34
N ALA A 75 -24.66 0.99 8.17
CA ALA A 75 -24.21 1.49 6.88
C ALA A 75 -22.78 1.06 6.61
N HIS A 76 -22.52 0.66 5.37
CA HIS A 76 -21.19 0.26 4.93
C HIS A 76 -20.81 0.98 3.65
N VAL A 77 -19.63 1.58 3.64
CA VAL A 77 -19.03 2.14 2.44
C VAL A 77 -17.79 1.33 2.11
N GLN A 78 -17.73 0.77 0.90
CA GLN A 78 -16.59 0.02 0.42
C GLN A 78 -15.91 0.79 -0.72
N LEU A 79 -14.66 1.18 -0.53
CA LEU A 79 -13.85 1.89 -1.51
C LEU A 79 -12.81 0.94 -2.11
N ASN A 80 -13.20 0.19 -3.14
CA ASN A 80 -12.34 -0.75 -3.88
C ASN A 80 -11.39 -0.05 -4.89
N GLY A 81 -11.31 1.28 -4.82
CA GLY A 81 -10.59 2.13 -5.74
C GLY A 81 -11.21 3.53 -5.82
N GLY A 82 -10.55 4.43 -6.55
CA GLY A 82 -11.08 5.76 -6.85
C GLY A 82 -11.13 6.67 -5.63
N PHE A 83 -12.02 7.67 -5.67
CA PHE A 83 -12.08 8.74 -4.68
C PHE A 83 -13.49 9.00 -4.17
N ILE A 84 -13.63 9.24 -2.87
CA ILE A 84 -14.76 10.01 -2.33
C ILE A 84 -14.23 11.36 -1.82
N TRP A 85 -14.74 12.45 -2.40
CA TRP A 85 -14.51 13.81 -1.93
C TRP A 85 -15.72 14.29 -1.15
N ALA A 86 -15.56 14.60 0.13
CA ALA A 86 -16.62 15.10 0.99
C ALA A 86 -16.22 16.40 1.68
N GLU A 87 -17.18 17.32 1.86
CA GLU A 87 -16.94 18.53 2.67
C GLU A 87 -17.04 18.26 4.18
N GLY A 88 -17.67 17.13 4.55
CA GLY A 88 -17.76 16.66 5.92
C GLY A 88 -18.23 15.22 5.94
N ILE A 89 -17.86 14.50 7.00
CA ILE A 89 -18.16 13.09 7.19
C ILE A 89 -18.72 12.86 8.59
N HIS A 90 -19.81 12.10 8.67
CA HIS A 90 -20.43 11.70 9.92
C HIS A 90 -20.65 10.20 9.91
N ILE A 91 -20.04 9.48 10.86
CA ILE A 91 -20.20 8.04 11.00
C ILE A 91 -20.75 7.74 12.38
N GLY A 92 -21.96 7.18 12.45
CA GLY A 92 -22.53 6.71 13.72
C GLY A 92 -22.12 5.28 14.03
N ALA A 93 -22.50 4.79 15.20
CA ALA A 93 -22.01 3.50 15.73
C ALA A 93 -22.25 2.26 14.84
N GLY A 94 -23.24 2.30 13.94
CA GLY A 94 -23.52 1.24 12.96
C GLY A 94 -22.87 1.44 11.59
N GLY A 95 -22.07 2.50 11.44
CA GLY A 95 -21.45 2.92 10.19
C GLY A 95 -20.00 2.49 10.10
N THR A 96 -19.59 2.00 8.92
CA THR A 96 -18.19 1.70 8.59
C THR A 96 -17.82 2.16 7.19
N ILE A 97 -16.55 2.52 7.01
CA ILE A 97 -15.90 2.71 5.71
C ILE A 97 -14.72 1.74 5.62
N ASP A 98 -14.61 1.01 4.53
CA ASP A 98 -13.45 0.20 4.20
C ASP A 98 -12.70 0.76 2.99
N LEU A 99 -11.42 1.10 3.19
CA LEU A 99 -10.50 1.57 2.16
C LEU A 99 -9.77 0.40 1.51
N ALA A 100 -10.46 -0.38 0.68
CA ALA A 100 -9.92 -1.51 -0.07
C ALA A 100 -9.21 -1.09 -1.38
N GLY A 101 -8.37 -0.07 -1.31
CA GLY A 101 -7.63 0.49 -2.46
C GLY A 101 -8.17 1.82 -3.00
N GLY A 102 -9.25 2.35 -2.42
CA GLY A 102 -9.73 3.71 -2.69
C GLY A 102 -9.24 4.74 -1.66
N THR A 103 -9.51 6.01 -1.99
CA THR A 103 -9.09 7.17 -1.22
C THR A 103 -10.30 7.98 -0.76
N LEU A 104 -10.34 8.36 0.52
CA LEU A 104 -11.28 9.32 1.07
C LEU A 104 -10.57 10.67 1.22
N VAL A 105 -11.23 11.75 0.78
CA VAL A 105 -10.72 13.12 0.86
C VAL A 105 -11.78 13.98 1.54
N VAL A 106 -11.42 14.60 2.65
CA VAL A 106 -12.34 15.35 3.52
C VAL A 106 -11.84 16.77 3.71
N LEU A 107 -12.72 17.76 3.59
CA LEU A 107 -12.36 19.17 3.73
C LEU A 107 -11.86 19.49 5.15
N GLY A 108 -10.83 20.32 5.22
CA GLY A 108 -10.20 20.77 6.46
C GLY A 108 -9.25 19.74 7.05
N ASP A 109 -8.66 20.09 8.20
CA ASP A 109 -7.79 19.20 8.97
C ASP A 109 -8.66 18.23 9.79
N GLN A 110 -8.76 16.99 9.30
CA GLN A 110 -9.52 15.90 9.89
C GLN A 110 -8.63 14.82 10.50
N LEU A 111 -7.33 15.05 10.65
CA LEU A 111 -6.37 14.02 11.10
C LEU A 111 -6.84 13.37 12.41
N GLY A 112 -7.13 14.19 13.43
CA GLY A 112 -7.59 13.69 14.73
C GLY A 112 -8.96 12.99 14.69
N GLY A 113 -9.88 13.46 13.84
CA GLY A 113 -11.19 12.85 13.68
C GLY A 113 -11.12 11.47 13.01
N LEU A 114 -10.33 11.36 11.93
CA LEU A 114 -10.12 10.10 11.22
C LEU A 114 -9.37 9.09 12.09
N SER A 115 -8.38 9.52 12.88
CA SER A 115 -7.69 8.63 13.83
C SER A 115 -8.66 7.96 14.84
N LEU A 116 -9.66 8.71 15.35
CA LEU A 116 -10.67 8.14 16.24
C LEU A 116 -11.60 7.13 15.53
N LEU A 117 -11.88 7.35 14.24
CA LEU A 117 -12.66 6.41 13.43
C LEU A 117 -11.87 5.12 13.15
N ILE A 118 -10.56 5.22 12.97
CA ILE A 118 -9.67 4.05 12.85
C ILE A 118 -9.70 3.26 14.15
N ASP A 119 -9.43 3.91 15.29
CA ASP A 119 -9.43 3.27 16.62
C ASP A 119 -10.72 2.54 16.99
N SER A 120 -11.84 3.09 16.56
CA SER A 120 -13.16 2.51 16.82
C SER A 120 -13.53 1.41 15.83
N GLY A 121 -12.70 1.12 14.83
CA GLY A 121 -12.96 0.17 13.75
C GLY A 121 -14.02 0.64 12.74
N GLN A 122 -14.36 1.94 12.76
CA GLN A 122 -15.31 2.55 11.83
C GLN A 122 -14.66 2.92 10.49
N LEU A 123 -13.33 3.11 10.47
CA LEU A 123 -12.53 3.23 9.27
C LEU A 123 -11.53 2.07 9.22
N THR A 124 -11.70 1.18 8.24
CA THR A 124 -10.86 -0.01 8.01
C THR A 124 -10.10 0.12 6.69
N ALA A 125 -9.07 -0.70 6.52
CA ALA A 125 -8.36 -0.85 5.25
C ALA A 125 -8.31 -2.33 4.88
N PHE A 126 -8.70 -2.66 3.65
CA PHE A 126 -8.75 -4.04 3.14
C PHE A 126 -9.49 -5.02 4.08
N GLY A 127 -10.56 -4.55 4.73
CA GLY A 127 -11.37 -5.33 5.67
C GLY A 127 -10.74 -5.51 7.06
N VAL A 128 -9.59 -4.88 7.33
CA VAL A 128 -8.86 -4.97 8.59
C VAL A 128 -9.07 -3.70 9.41
N ALA A 129 -9.43 -3.87 10.69
CA ALA A 129 -9.46 -2.78 11.66
C ALA A 129 -8.07 -2.60 12.28
N TYR A 130 -7.63 -1.35 12.39
CA TYR A 130 -6.35 -0.97 12.98
C TYR A 130 -6.57 -0.16 14.25
N THR A 131 -5.56 -0.08 15.11
CA THR A 131 -5.56 0.83 16.28
C THR A 131 -4.43 1.85 16.16
N LEU A 132 -4.50 2.95 16.92
CA LEU A 132 -3.55 4.07 16.92
C LEU A 132 -2.10 3.67 17.23
N THR A 133 -1.88 2.47 17.75
CA THR A 133 -0.52 1.90 17.93
C THR A 133 0.09 1.37 16.63
N THR A 134 -0.70 1.25 15.56
CA THR A 134 -0.41 0.56 14.29
C THR A 134 -0.88 1.34 13.05
N VAL A 135 -1.25 2.62 13.18
CA VAL A 135 -1.88 3.38 12.06
C VAL A 135 -0.97 3.43 10.83
N ASP A 136 0.34 3.42 11.05
CA ASP A 136 1.35 3.43 9.99
C ASP A 136 1.32 2.14 9.14
N ASP A 137 0.74 1.04 9.65
CA ASP A 137 0.75 -0.25 8.96
C ASP A 137 -0.43 -0.42 7.98
N GLY A 138 -1.47 0.42 8.10
CA GLY A 138 -2.74 0.23 7.39
C GLY A 138 -3.26 1.43 6.61
N PHE A 139 -2.70 2.63 6.83
CA PHE A 139 -3.21 3.84 6.21
C PHE A 139 -2.08 4.79 5.81
N VAL A 140 -2.25 5.49 4.68
CA VAL A 140 -1.54 6.75 4.40
C VAL A 140 -2.54 7.87 4.51
N TYR A 141 -2.22 8.89 5.29
CA TYR A 141 -3.04 10.08 5.36
C TYR A 141 -2.21 11.34 5.60
N ASP A 142 -2.64 12.43 4.98
CA ASP A 142 -1.97 13.73 5.02
C ASP A 142 -3.01 14.85 5.06
N PHE A 143 -2.62 16.02 5.58
CA PHE A 143 -3.40 17.25 5.48
C PHE A 143 -2.59 18.30 4.72
N ASP A 144 -3.21 18.93 3.73
CA ASP A 144 -2.62 20.03 2.95
C ASP A 144 -1.35 19.67 2.15
N VAL A 145 -1.05 18.36 1.99
CA VAL A 145 0.10 17.88 1.20
C VAL A 145 -0.35 17.42 -0.19
N THR A 146 -1.21 16.39 -0.25
CA THR A 146 -1.71 15.83 -1.51
C THR A 146 -2.81 16.71 -2.10
N ASN A 147 -3.71 17.21 -1.26
CA ASN A 147 -4.85 18.03 -1.66
C ASN A 147 -4.95 19.27 -0.76
N PRO A 148 -4.55 20.47 -1.24
CA PRO A 148 -4.55 21.67 -0.42
C PRO A 148 -5.91 22.00 0.19
N GLY A 149 -5.95 22.19 1.51
CA GLY A 149 -7.16 22.42 2.30
C GLY A 149 -7.98 21.16 2.64
N TYR A 150 -7.48 19.96 2.33
CA TYR A 150 -8.16 18.70 2.62
C TYR A 150 -7.24 17.73 3.36
N THR A 151 -7.84 16.87 4.17
CA THR A 151 -7.23 15.63 4.63
C THR A 151 -7.51 14.52 3.62
N THR A 152 -6.46 13.84 3.18
CA THR A 152 -6.52 12.66 2.31
C THR A 152 -6.22 11.43 3.14
N VAL A 153 -6.98 10.34 3.00
CA VAL A 153 -6.71 9.04 3.62
C VAL A 153 -6.94 7.91 2.63
N SER A 154 -5.99 6.98 2.55
CA SER A 154 -6.07 5.77 1.72
C SER A 154 -5.67 4.56 2.56
N GLY A 155 -6.24 3.40 2.26
CA GLY A 155 -5.82 2.14 2.85
C GLY A 155 -4.50 1.66 2.24
N LEU A 156 -3.61 1.14 3.07
CA LEU A 156 -2.42 0.40 2.67
C LEU A 156 -2.68 -1.09 2.85
N ARG A 157 -2.25 -1.90 1.87
CA ARG A 157 -2.20 -3.35 2.07
C ARG A 157 -1.08 -3.67 3.03
N SER A 158 -1.32 -4.66 3.90
CA SER A 158 -0.25 -5.18 4.74
C SER A 158 0.91 -5.70 3.86
N PRO A 159 2.17 -5.61 4.32
CA PRO A 159 3.30 -6.20 3.60
C PRO A 159 3.09 -7.67 3.20
N THR A 160 2.49 -8.48 4.09
CA THR A 160 2.14 -9.88 3.83
C THR A 160 1.17 -9.99 2.66
N ASP A 161 0.08 -9.20 2.65
CA ASP A 161 -0.90 -9.24 1.56
C ASP A 161 -0.27 -8.78 0.23
N GLN A 162 0.60 -7.77 0.27
CA GLN A 162 1.30 -7.30 -0.93
C GLN A 162 2.20 -8.40 -1.55
N TYR A 163 2.86 -9.20 -0.72
CA TYR A 163 3.61 -10.37 -1.18
C TYR A 163 2.68 -11.44 -1.74
N LEU A 164 1.58 -11.76 -1.05
CA LEU A 164 0.63 -12.78 -1.50
C LEU A 164 -0.05 -12.42 -2.81
N ASP A 165 -0.37 -11.14 -3.03
CA ASP A 165 -0.88 -10.66 -4.31
C ASP A 165 0.14 -10.88 -5.43
N TRP A 166 1.40 -10.53 -5.18
CA TRP A 166 2.49 -10.76 -6.14
C TRP A 166 2.66 -12.25 -6.45
N ALA A 167 2.68 -13.10 -5.42
CA ALA A 167 2.79 -14.55 -5.58
C ALA A 167 1.61 -15.13 -6.38
N ALA A 168 0.40 -14.64 -6.12
CA ALA A 168 -0.81 -15.06 -6.81
C ALA A 168 -0.82 -14.71 -8.31
N ILE A 169 -0.17 -13.62 -8.73
CA ILE A 169 0.00 -13.27 -10.16
C ILE A 169 0.75 -14.39 -10.91
N TYR A 170 1.66 -15.09 -10.22
CA TYR A 170 2.40 -16.24 -10.75
C TYR A 170 1.73 -17.59 -10.47
N GLY A 171 0.50 -17.59 -9.94
CA GLY A 171 -0.24 -18.80 -9.58
C GLY A 171 0.25 -19.48 -8.30
N LEU A 172 1.07 -18.80 -7.50
CA LEU A 172 1.59 -19.32 -6.24
C LEU A 172 0.66 -18.92 -5.10
N THR A 173 -0.08 -19.87 -4.54
CA THR A 173 -1.09 -19.58 -3.48
C THR A 173 -0.91 -20.38 -2.20
N ASP A 174 -0.15 -21.48 -2.20
CA ASP A 174 0.08 -22.27 -0.98
C ASP A 174 1.30 -21.74 -0.20
N THR A 175 1.04 -21.01 0.87
CA THR A 175 2.06 -20.39 1.73
C THR A 175 2.88 -21.40 2.52
N ASN A 176 2.49 -22.68 2.56
CA ASN A 176 3.28 -23.74 3.18
C ASN A 176 4.24 -24.41 2.20
N THR A 177 4.08 -24.16 0.89
CA THR A 177 4.89 -24.79 -0.15
C THR A 177 5.26 -23.76 -1.23
N THR A 178 4.52 -23.69 -2.33
CA THR A 178 4.89 -22.97 -3.55
C THR A 178 5.01 -21.46 -3.36
N ALA A 179 4.25 -20.88 -2.44
CA ALA A 179 4.28 -19.46 -2.10
C ALA A 179 5.01 -19.19 -0.77
N ALA A 180 5.67 -20.17 -0.15
CA ALA A 180 6.49 -19.91 1.04
C ALA A 180 7.69 -19.03 0.64
N LEU A 181 8.03 -18.04 1.46
CA LEU A 181 9.11 -17.06 1.18
C LEU A 181 10.46 -17.72 0.86
N ALA A 182 10.79 -18.80 1.59
CA ALA A 182 12.03 -19.54 1.44
C ALA A 182 11.99 -20.62 0.34
N TYR A 183 10.84 -20.81 -0.32
CA TYR A 183 10.72 -21.79 -1.40
C TYR A 183 11.26 -21.23 -2.72
N ASP A 184 12.00 -22.06 -3.42
CA ASP A 184 12.63 -21.81 -4.71
C ASP A 184 11.83 -22.58 -5.76
N PHE A 185 10.80 -21.92 -6.33
CA PHE A 185 9.79 -22.61 -7.15
C PHE A 185 10.38 -23.11 -8.47
N GLU A 186 11.11 -22.24 -9.17
CA GLU A 186 12.03 -22.62 -10.23
C GLU A 186 13.43 -22.71 -9.62
N PRO A 187 14.11 -23.87 -9.66
CA PRO A 187 15.28 -24.11 -8.81
C PRO A 187 16.58 -23.51 -9.37
N ASP A 188 16.62 -22.19 -9.62
CA ASP A 188 17.84 -21.45 -9.98
C ASP A 188 18.58 -20.87 -8.76
N GLY A 189 18.03 -21.08 -7.56
CA GLY A 189 18.58 -20.63 -6.30
C GLY A 189 18.10 -19.25 -5.89
N MET A 190 16.95 -18.79 -6.39
CA MET A 190 16.23 -17.60 -5.94
C MET A 190 14.91 -17.98 -5.27
N ASN A 191 14.89 -17.94 -3.95
CA ASN A 191 13.64 -18.13 -3.24
C ASN A 191 12.65 -16.99 -3.51
N ASN A 192 11.37 -17.23 -3.24
CA ASN A 192 10.30 -16.26 -3.48
C ASN A 192 10.53 -14.89 -2.81
N LEU A 193 11.21 -14.83 -1.66
CA LEU A 193 11.58 -13.55 -1.03
C LEU A 193 12.55 -12.74 -1.91
N LEU A 194 13.62 -13.38 -2.40
CA LEU A 194 14.58 -12.74 -3.29
C LEU A 194 13.93 -12.35 -4.62
N GLU A 195 13.11 -13.23 -5.19
CA GLU A 195 12.30 -12.96 -6.39
C GLU A 195 11.43 -11.71 -6.20
N TYR A 196 10.67 -11.66 -5.11
CA TYR A 196 9.79 -10.54 -4.79
C TYR A 196 10.56 -9.24 -4.58
N ALA A 197 11.70 -9.29 -3.88
CA ALA A 197 12.51 -8.14 -3.53
C ALA A 197 13.33 -7.58 -4.70
N LEU A 198 13.88 -8.45 -5.55
CA LEU A 198 14.75 -8.07 -6.66
C LEU A 198 13.99 -7.90 -7.99
N GLY A 199 12.72 -8.32 -8.05
CA GLY A 199 11.87 -8.16 -9.23
C GLY A 199 12.02 -9.27 -10.26
N GLY A 200 12.38 -10.47 -9.82
CA GLY A 200 12.42 -11.66 -10.67
C GLY A 200 11.03 -12.27 -10.91
N ASN A 201 11.03 -13.35 -11.68
CA ASN A 201 9.87 -14.18 -11.93
C ASN A 201 10.07 -15.60 -11.34
N PRO A 202 9.32 -15.98 -10.29
CA PRO A 202 9.51 -17.25 -9.59
C PRO A 202 9.17 -18.49 -10.45
N THR A 203 8.64 -18.30 -11.67
CA THR A 203 8.29 -19.39 -12.60
C THR A 203 9.28 -19.53 -13.76
N ASN A 204 10.31 -18.68 -13.84
CA ASN A 204 11.32 -18.68 -14.88
C ASN A 204 12.72 -18.67 -14.27
N SER A 205 13.67 -19.34 -14.92
CA SER A 205 15.08 -19.25 -14.57
C SER A 205 15.65 -17.92 -15.08
N ASP A 206 15.47 -16.84 -14.33
CA ASP A 206 15.87 -15.48 -14.70
C ASP A 206 16.91 -14.85 -13.77
N LYS A 207 17.42 -15.61 -12.79
CA LYS A 207 18.49 -15.19 -11.89
C LYS A 207 19.62 -14.41 -12.53
N ALA A 208 20.12 -14.84 -13.68
CA ALA A 208 21.23 -14.17 -14.35
C ALA A 208 20.94 -12.70 -14.74
N ALA A 209 19.67 -12.31 -14.84
CA ALA A 209 19.23 -10.96 -15.16
C ALA A 209 18.95 -10.10 -13.91
N VAL A 210 18.58 -10.70 -12.78
CA VAL A 210 18.14 -9.98 -11.57
C VAL A 210 19.10 -10.08 -10.39
N TYR A 211 20.02 -11.07 -10.38
CA TYR A 211 20.97 -11.21 -9.29
C TYR A 211 21.96 -10.05 -9.24
N PRO A 212 22.47 -9.75 -8.03
CA PRO A 212 23.51 -8.75 -7.89
C PRO A 212 24.73 -9.04 -8.77
N THR A 213 25.28 -7.99 -9.36
CA THR A 213 26.51 -8.06 -10.16
C THR A 213 27.64 -7.37 -9.42
N SER A 214 28.87 -7.78 -9.69
CA SER A 214 30.05 -7.15 -9.10
C SER A 214 31.22 -7.05 -10.07
N GLY A 215 32.09 -6.08 -9.82
CA GLY A 215 33.27 -5.82 -10.62
C GLY A 215 34.25 -4.90 -9.91
N MET A 216 35.50 -4.85 -10.37
CA MET A 216 36.48 -3.91 -9.84
C MET A 216 36.34 -2.55 -10.55
N VAL A 217 36.32 -1.47 -9.78
CA VAL A 217 36.28 -0.09 -10.29
C VAL A 217 37.37 0.76 -9.63
N ASP A 218 37.98 1.66 -10.39
CA ASP A 218 38.89 2.69 -9.88
C ASP A 218 38.11 3.98 -9.67
N ILE A 219 38.04 4.46 -8.43
CA ILE A 219 37.45 5.74 -8.05
C ILE A 219 38.58 6.64 -7.54
N SER A 220 39.04 7.56 -8.39
CA SER A 220 40.06 8.57 -8.06
C SER A 220 41.42 7.99 -7.60
N GLY A 221 41.85 6.88 -8.21
CA GLY A 221 43.12 6.21 -7.94
C GLY A 221 43.06 5.15 -6.84
N THR A 222 41.87 4.85 -6.32
CA THR A 222 41.62 3.79 -5.33
C THR A 222 40.68 2.74 -5.93
N ASN A 223 41.05 1.47 -5.83
CA ASN A 223 40.22 0.37 -6.28
C ASN A 223 39.13 0.05 -5.25
N TYR A 224 37.92 -0.22 -5.75
CA TYR A 224 36.77 -0.70 -4.98
C TYR A 224 36.17 -1.91 -5.68
N MET A 225 35.51 -2.77 -4.90
CA MET A 225 34.55 -3.72 -5.43
C MET A 225 33.22 -2.99 -5.62
N GLU A 226 32.84 -2.77 -6.88
CA GLU A 226 31.49 -2.35 -7.23
C GLU A 226 30.53 -3.52 -7.02
N PHE A 227 29.41 -3.27 -6.35
CA PHE A 227 28.35 -4.24 -6.13
C PHE A 227 26.99 -3.58 -6.43
N VAL A 228 26.29 -4.09 -7.44
CA VAL A 228 25.04 -3.52 -7.94
C VAL A 228 23.91 -4.51 -7.74
N TYR A 229 22.80 -4.09 -7.13
CA TYR A 229 21.61 -4.92 -6.93
C TYR A 229 20.32 -4.14 -7.24
N TYR A 230 19.22 -4.87 -7.48
CA TYR A 230 17.91 -4.26 -7.66
C TYR A 230 17.19 -4.08 -6.32
N ARG A 231 16.54 -2.95 -6.13
CA ARG A 231 15.77 -2.61 -4.94
C ARG A 231 14.40 -2.09 -5.36
N ARG A 232 13.36 -2.53 -4.67
CA ARG A 232 12.04 -1.91 -4.81
C ARG A 232 12.04 -0.46 -4.31
N LEU A 233 11.47 0.45 -5.09
CA LEU A 233 11.29 1.86 -4.69
C LEU A 233 10.38 2.01 -3.47
N ASP A 234 9.44 1.07 -3.28
CA ASP A 234 8.49 0.99 -2.17
C ASP A 234 8.86 -0.08 -1.13
N ALA A 235 10.15 -0.41 -1.01
CA ALA A 235 10.66 -1.45 -0.11
C ALA A 235 10.19 -1.29 1.34
N ALA A 236 10.26 -0.07 1.88
CA ALA A 236 9.88 0.20 3.27
C ALA A 236 8.38 -0.09 3.53
N SER A 237 7.48 0.34 2.64
CA SER A 237 6.04 0.05 2.76
C SER A 237 5.68 -1.41 2.46
N ARG A 238 6.62 -2.18 1.90
CA ARG A 238 6.55 -3.63 1.73
C ARG A 238 7.20 -4.40 2.87
N GLY A 239 7.64 -3.72 3.94
CA GLY A 239 8.35 -4.36 5.04
C GLY A 239 9.64 -5.06 4.60
N LEU A 240 10.28 -4.62 3.52
CA LEU A 240 11.54 -5.15 3.02
C LEU A 240 12.71 -4.27 3.45
N ASN A 241 13.80 -4.90 3.87
CA ASN A 241 15.07 -4.25 4.15
C ASN A 241 16.20 -4.92 3.34
N TYR A 242 17.17 -4.11 2.93
CA TYR A 242 18.31 -4.52 2.11
C TYR A 242 19.57 -4.07 2.85
N ASP A 243 20.50 -4.98 3.06
CA ASP A 243 21.82 -4.60 3.54
C ASP A 243 22.92 -5.38 2.81
N ILE A 244 24.04 -4.69 2.59
CA ILE A 244 25.26 -5.36 2.17
C ILE A 244 25.97 -5.77 3.44
N VAL A 245 26.11 -7.07 3.63
CA VAL A 245 26.82 -7.62 4.78
C VAL A 245 28.13 -8.25 4.33
N THR A 246 29.15 -8.07 5.16
CA THR A 246 30.52 -8.47 4.85
C THR A 246 31.10 -9.35 5.95
N THR A 247 32.07 -10.17 5.59
CA THR A 247 32.92 -10.89 6.54
C THR A 247 34.29 -11.10 5.92
N GLU A 248 35.35 -11.03 6.72
CA GLU A 248 36.71 -11.41 6.28
C GLU A 248 36.90 -12.93 6.28
N ASN A 249 35.95 -13.69 6.87
CA ASN A 249 36.03 -15.14 6.98
C ASN A 249 34.62 -15.78 7.02
N LEU A 250 34.37 -16.77 6.17
CA LEU A 250 33.10 -17.51 6.11
C LEU A 250 32.76 -18.31 7.40
N LEU A 251 33.71 -18.46 8.32
CA LEU A 251 33.51 -19.08 9.63
C LEU A 251 33.10 -18.07 10.72
N MET A 252 33.16 -16.76 10.45
CA MET A 252 32.77 -15.69 11.37
C MET A 252 31.36 -15.18 11.07
N ALA A 253 30.80 -14.43 12.04
CA ALA A 253 29.54 -13.75 11.84
C ALA A 253 29.68 -12.66 10.76
N TRP A 254 28.62 -12.50 9.98
CA TRP A 254 28.51 -11.40 9.01
C TRP A 254 28.25 -10.09 9.74
N THR A 255 28.86 -9.01 9.25
CA THR A 255 28.69 -7.67 9.78
C THR A 255 27.66 -6.91 8.95
N THR A 256 26.59 -6.46 9.59
CA THR A 256 25.62 -5.50 9.06
C THR A 256 26.31 -4.15 8.89
N ASN A 257 26.27 -3.59 7.70
CA ASN A 257 26.97 -2.33 7.42
C ASN A 257 26.02 -1.14 7.45
N GLY A 258 24.73 -1.31 7.13
CA GLY A 258 23.72 -0.25 7.19
C GLY A 258 23.79 0.74 6.03
N GLY A 259 24.10 0.25 4.82
CA GLY A 259 24.19 1.05 3.59
C GLY A 259 25.38 2.03 3.40
N PRO A 260 26.51 2.00 4.14
CA PRO A 260 27.59 2.99 4.03
C PRO A 260 28.35 2.90 2.71
N TYR A 261 28.10 1.85 1.92
CA TYR A 261 28.73 1.62 0.64
C TYR A 261 27.91 2.16 -0.53
N GLU A 262 26.64 2.56 -0.33
CA GLU A 262 25.78 3.07 -1.41
C GLU A 262 26.37 4.39 -1.94
N THR A 263 26.68 4.41 -3.24
CA THR A 263 27.28 5.58 -3.91
C THR A 263 26.32 6.25 -4.87
N SER A 264 25.39 5.49 -5.44
CA SER A 264 24.34 6.00 -6.32
C SER A 264 23.21 5.00 -6.45
N SER A 265 22.05 5.49 -6.89
CA SER A 265 20.97 4.66 -7.38
C SER A 265 20.41 5.22 -8.69
N SER A 266 19.77 4.36 -9.48
CA SER A 266 19.12 4.75 -10.73
C SER A 266 17.84 3.94 -10.94
N THR A 267 16.74 4.62 -11.23
CA THR A 267 15.46 3.97 -11.51
C THR A 267 15.54 3.11 -12.76
N ASN A 268 15.16 1.84 -12.65
CA ASN A 268 15.04 0.91 -13.77
C ASN A 268 13.67 1.02 -14.43
N ASP A 269 12.62 1.06 -13.59
CA ASP A 269 11.21 1.17 -14.01
C ASP A 269 10.35 1.80 -12.89
N ALA A 270 9.02 1.70 -12.98
CA ALA A 270 8.11 2.30 -12.01
C ALA A 270 8.15 1.66 -10.61
N SER A 271 8.78 0.50 -10.45
CA SER A 271 8.79 -0.29 -9.21
C SER A 271 10.21 -0.53 -8.66
N PHE A 272 11.24 -0.51 -9.51
CA PHE A 272 12.60 -0.87 -9.12
C PHE A 272 13.65 0.17 -9.50
N GLU A 273 14.71 0.20 -8.71
CA GLU A 273 15.97 0.90 -8.99
C GLU A 273 17.17 -0.05 -8.90
N SER A 274 18.25 0.28 -9.60
CA SER A 274 19.57 -0.30 -9.39
C SER A 274 20.33 0.52 -8.35
N VAL A 275 20.82 -0.13 -7.31
CA VAL A 275 21.62 0.48 -6.23
C VAL A 275 23.07 0.08 -6.42
N THR A 276 23.96 1.06 -6.57
CA THR A 276 25.40 0.85 -6.80
C THR A 276 26.18 1.14 -5.54
N ASN A 277 27.03 0.18 -5.15
CA ASN A 277 27.82 0.25 -3.94
C ASN A 277 29.30 0.15 -4.25
N ALA A 278 30.13 0.93 -3.56
CA ALA A 278 31.59 0.87 -3.67
C ALA A 278 32.17 0.35 -2.35
N ILE A 279 32.56 -0.92 -2.34
CA ILE A 279 33.04 -1.61 -1.14
C ILE A 279 34.58 -1.57 -1.15
N PRO A 280 35.23 -1.07 -0.08
CA PRO A 280 36.69 -1.08 0.02
C PRO A 280 37.27 -2.50 -0.08
N VAL A 281 38.45 -2.60 -0.68
CA VAL A 281 39.23 -3.84 -0.81
C VAL A 281 40.57 -3.72 -0.08
N ASP A 282 40.54 -3.14 1.11
CA ASP A 282 41.70 -2.84 1.95
C ASP A 282 42.18 -4.03 2.79
N ALA A 283 41.29 -4.99 3.08
CA ALA A 283 41.63 -6.27 3.68
C ALA A 283 42.20 -7.25 2.64
N ASP A 284 42.99 -8.23 3.10
CA ASP A 284 43.55 -9.28 2.24
C ASP A 284 42.43 -10.11 1.57
N GLU A 285 41.33 -10.35 2.29
CA GLU A 285 40.16 -11.10 1.81
C GLU A 285 38.87 -10.56 2.45
N THR A 286 37.83 -10.33 1.64
CA THR A 286 36.49 -9.94 2.09
C THR A 286 35.43 -10.69 1.28
N PHE A 287 34.49 -11.31 1.98
CA PHE A 287 33.28 -11.91 1.42
C PHE A 287 32.12 -10.94 1.55
N ILE A 288 31.30 -10.86 0.51
CA ILE A 288 30.19 -9.92 0.39
C ILE A 288 28.94 -10.71 0.04
N LYS A 289 27.81 -10.40 0.68
CA LYS A 289 26.48 -10.83 0.24
C LYS A 289 25.48 -9.69 0.38
N LEU A 290 24.46 -9.71 -0.46
CA LEU A 290 23.24 -8.96 -0.21
C LEU A 290 22.38 -9.77 0.76
N GLU A 291 21.92 -9.14 1.83
CA GLU A 291 20.95 -9.68 2.75
C GLU A 291 19.64 -8.91 2.57
N VAL A 292 18.60 -9.64 2.17
CA VAL A 292 17.23 -9.15 2.11
C VAL A 292 16.48 -9.77 3.28
N THR A 293 15.79 -8.94 4.04
CA THR A 293 14.94 -9.38 5.16
C THR A 293 13.56 -8.77 5.07
N GLU A 294 12.58 -9.53 5.51
CA GLU A 294 11.18 -9.15 5.66
C GLU A 294 10.84 -8.86 7.13
N ASN A 295 9.88 -7.96 7.34
CA ASN A 295 9.33 -7.62 8.65
C ASN A 295 7.79 -7.83 8.67
N PHE A 296 7.31 -8.99 8.21
CA PHE A 296 5.88 -9.31 8.11
C PHE A 296 5.57 -10.82 8.10
#